data_AF-A0A949WXH2-F1
#
_entry.id   AF-A0A949WXH2-F1
#
_cell.length_a   1.000
_cell.length_b   1.000
_cell.length_c   1.000
_cell.angle_alpha   90.00
_cell.angle_beta   90.00
_cell.angle_gamma   90.00
#
_symmetry.space_group_name_H-M   'P 1'
#
loop_
_entity.id
_entity.type
_entity.pdbx_description
1 polymer ?
#
loop_
_entity_poly.entity_id
_entity_poly.type
_entity_poly.pdbx_seq_one_letter_code
_entity_poly.pdbx_strand_id
1 'polypeptide(L)'
;AALAAPLPEALRPSWFILLVPPSLIYANGLALFRLEALEALYPAALVLAAALLFYARGLARWPFGPAWWAFTFPLDALAYAAARFAETHPGEPLWRTLAGATLLAATLAVCVVLVRSLARLAARPRSAASPPG
;
A
#
# COMPACT_ATOMS: atom_id res chain seq x y z
N ALA A 1 -30.06 4.15 -4.04
CA ALA A 1 -28.65 4.46 -3.76
C ALA A 1 -27.95 4.67 -5.08
N ALA A 2 -27.42 5.88 -5.35
CA ALA A 2 -26.63 6.11 -6.55
C ALA A 2 -25.32 5.33 -6.42
N LEU A 3 -25.22 4.18 -7.09
CA LEU A 3 -23.95 3.47 -7.21
C LEU A 3 -23.04 4.38 -8.04
N ALA A 4 -22.01 4.96 -7.40
CA ALA A 4 -21.01 5.74 -8.09
C ALA A 4 -20.42 4.93 -9.25
N ALA A 5 -20.08 5.61 -10.35
CA ALA A 5 -19.43 4.96 -11.48
C ALA A 5 -18.16 4.23 -10.99
N PRO A 6 -17.89 3.01 -11.49
CA PRO A 6 -16.75 2.24 -11.06
C PRO A 6 -15.46 3.03 -11.29
N LEU A 7 -14.51 2.90 -10.36
CA LEU A 7 -13.25 3.63 -10.42
C LEU A 7 -12.55 3.35 -11.77
N PRO A 8 -12.13 4.38 -12.53
CA PRO A 8 -11.43 4.19 -13.79
C PRO A 8 -10.22 3.27 -13.64
N GLU A 9 -9.95 2.46 -14.67
CA GLU A 9 -8.91 1.44 -14.62
C GLU A 9 -7.52 1.98 -14.27
N ALA A 10 -7.18 3.18 -14.77
CA ALA A 10 -5.92 3.86 -14.47
C ALA A 10 -5.77 4.29 -13.00
N LEU A 11 -6.88 4.42 -12.27
CA LEU A 11 -6.89 4.83 -10.87
C LEU A 11 -7.02 3.65 -9.90
N ARG A 12 -7.21 2.42 -10.38
CA ARG A 12 -7.35 1.23 -9.51
C ARG A 12 -6.29 1.06 -8.42
N PRO A 13 -5.01 1.41 -8.62
CA PRO A 13 -4.02 1.40 -7.53
C PRO A 13 -4.41 2.24 -6.30
N SER A 14 -5.19 3.32 -6.48
CA SER A 14 -5.54 4.23 -5.37
C SER A 14 -6.45 3.59 -4.32
N TRP A 15 -7.10 2.46 -4.63
CA TRP A 15 -7.85 1.69 -3.63
C TRP A 15 -6.98 1.27 -2.43
N PHE A 16 -5.66 1.12 -2.63
CA PHE A 16 -4.75 0.74 -1.56
C PHE A 16 -4.58 1.82 -0.49
N ILE A 17 -4.91 3.09 -0.79
CA ILE A 17 -4.91 4.19 0.19
C ILE A 17 -5.82 3.88 1.39
N LEU A 18 -6.84 3.04 1.20
CA LEU A 18 -7.73 2.60 2.29
C LEU A 18 -7.00 1.81 3.39
N LEU A 19 -5.81 1.26 3.13
CA LEU A 19 -5.00 0.61 4.18
C LEU A 19 -4.40 1.61 5.18
N VAL A 20 -4.24 2.87 4.78
CA VAL A 20 -3.52 3.86 5.59
C VAL A 20 -4.24 4.12 6.92
N PRO A 21 -5.55 4.47 6.96
CA PRO A 21 -6.20 4.80 8.22
C PRO A 21 -6.13 3.67 9.27
N PRO A 22 -6.56 2.41 9.00
CA PRO A 22 -6.51 1.38 10.03
C PRO A 22 -5.07 1.05 10.45
N SER A 23 -4.10 1.09 9.52
CA SER A 23 -2.70 0.77 9.85
C SER A 23 -2.04 1.84 10.72
N LEU A 24 -2.16 3.13 10.35
CA LEU A 24 -1.50 4.21 11.09
C LEU A 24 -2.23 4.57 12.38
N ILE A 25 -3.57 4.48 12.41
CA ILE A 25 -4.33 4.67 13.64
C ILE A 25 -3.99 3.56 14.64
N TYR A 26 -3.85 2.30 14.21
CA TYR A 26 -3.34 1.24 15.07
C TYR A 26 -1.93 1.59 15.61
N ALA A 27 -0.98 1.78 14.68
CA ALA A 27 0.44 1.82 15.01
C ALA A 27 0.83 2.99 15.92
N ASN A 28 0.15 4.13 15.77
CA ASN A 28 0.39 5.35 16.56
C ASN A 28 -0.66 5.55 17.66
N GLY A 29 -1.91 5.18 17.42
CA GLY A 29 -3.03 5.51 18.30
C GLY A 29 -2.99 4.79 19.65
N LEU A 30 -2.43 3.58 19.71
CA LEU A 30 -2.22 2.90 21.01
C LEU A 30 -1.29 3.69 21.93
N ALA A 31 -0.22 4.28 21.38
CA ALA A 31 0.70 5.10 22.15
C ALA A 31 0.10 6.45 22.55
N LEU A 32 -0.75 7.02 21.70
CA LEU A 32 -1.32 8.37 21.89
C LEU A 32 -2.57 8.40 22.77
N PHE A 33 -3.48 7.44 22.58
CA PHE A 33 -4.82 7.48 23.17
C PHE A 33 -5.08 6.38 24.20
N ARG A 34 -4.25 5.33 24.23
CA ARG A 34 -4.40 4.17 25.14
C ARG A 34 -5.79 3.53 25.11
N LEU A 35 -6.43 3.55 23.95
CA LEU A 35 -7.75 2.94 23.74
C LEU A 35 -7.57 1.50 23.27
N GLU A 36 -7.95 0.53 24.11
CA GLU A 36 -7.85 -0.92 23.79
C GLU A 36 -8.62 -1.28 22.51
N ALA A 37 -9.72 -0.58 22.22
CA ALA A 37 -10.51 -0.79 20.99
C ALA A 37 -9.71 -0.59 19.69
N LEU A 38 -8.57 0.13 19.73
CA LEU A 38 -7.70 0.32 18.57
C LEU A 38 -6.92 -0.95 18.19
N GLU A 39 -6.75 -1.93 19.10
CA GLU A 39 -6.10 -3.21 18.78
C GLU A 39 -6.80 -3.93 17.61
N ALA A 40 -8.12 -3.83 17.53
CA ALA A 40 -8.91 -4.45 16.46
C ALA A 40 -8.59 -3.90 15.05
N LEU A 41 -7.95 -2.72 14.96
CA LEU A 41 -7.63 -2.10 13.68
C LEU A 41 -6.54 -2.83 12.89
N TYR A 42 -5.59 -3.50 13.55
CA TYR A 42 -4.57 -4.25 12.82
C TYR A 42 -5.15 -5.52 12.13
N PRO A 43 -5.90 -6.40 12.82
CA PRO A 43 -6.62 -7.48 12.15
C PRO A 43 -7.57 -6.99 11.05
N ALA A 44 -8.26 -5.85 11.28
CA ALA A 44 -9.09 -5.24 10.25
C ALA A 44 -8.27 -4.78 9.02
N ALA A 45 -7.08 -4.21 9.22
CA ALA A 45 -6.16 -3.86 8.14
C ALA A 45 -5.68 -5.09 7.36
N LEU A 46 -5.42 -6.22 8.03
CA LEU A 46 -5.06 -7.48 7.36
C LEU A 46 -6.20 -8.03 6.50
N VAL A 47 -7.44 -8.01 7.00
CA VAL A 47 -8.62 -8.43 6.23
C VAL A 47 -8.82 -7.52 5.02
N LEU A 48 -8.69 -6.20 5.20
CA LEU A 48 -8.75 -5.24 4.10
C LEU A 48 -7.63 -5.47 3.08
N ALA A 49 -6.40 -5.75 3.53
CA ALA A 49 -5.27 -6.07 2.66
C ALA A 49 -5.55 -7.33 1.83
N ALA A 50 -6.07 -8.39 2.46
CA ALA A 50 -6.48 -9.61 1.75
C ALA A 50 -7.56 -9.33 0.69
N ALA A 51 -8.56 -8.50 1.02
CA ALA A 51 -9.60 -8.09 0.07
C ALA A 51 -9.02 -7.29 -1.11
N LEU A 52 -8.09 -6.37 -0.85
CA LEU A 52 -7.40 -5.58 -1.87
C LEU A 52 -6.49 -6.43 -2.75
N LEU A 53 -5.80 -7.43 -2.18
CA LEU A 53 -5.01 -8.40 -2.95
C LEU A 53 -5.90 -9.25 -3.84
N PHE A 54 -7.05 -9.71 -3.33
CA PHE A 54 -8.03 -10.43 -4.14
C PHE A 54 -8.59 -9.57 -5.28
N TYR A 55 -8.85 -8.29 -5.02
CA TYR A 55 -9.22 -7.31 -6.06
C TYR A 55 -8.09 -7.11 -7.09
N ALA A 56 -6.84 -7.09 -6.63
CA ALA A 56 -5.64 -6.93 -7.45
C ALA A 56 -5.16 -8.22 -8.12
N ARG A 57 -5.94 -9.31 -8.16
CA ARG A 57 -5.55 -10.58 -8.83
C ARG A 57 -5.16 -10.42 -10.31
N GLY A 58 -5.64 -9.35 -10.96
CA GLY A 58 -5.32 -8.98 -12.33
C GLY A 58 -4.28 -7.86 -12.46
N LEU A 59 -3.49 -7.57 -11.43
CA LEU A 59 -2.59 -6.41 -11.33
C LEU A 59 -1.66 -6.25 -12.54
N ALA A 60 -1.14 -7.36 -13.08
CA ALA A 60 -0.24 -7.35 -14.24
C ALA A 60 -0.88 -6.76 -15.51
N ARG A 61 -2.22 -6.76 -15.60
CA ARG A 61 -2.98 -6.20 -16.73
C ARG A 61 -3.26 -4.70 -16.58
N TRP A 62 -3.06 -4.14 -15.39
CA TRP A 62 -3.39 -2.74 -15.15
C TRP A 62 -2.37 -1.83 -15.87
N PRO A 63 -2.84 -0.74 -16.51
CA PRO A 63 -1.95 0.18 -17.19
C PRO A 63 -1.03 0.84 -16.18
N PHE A 64 0.28 0.82 -16.45
CA PHE A 64 1.23 1.55 -15.63
C PHE A 64 1.10 3.05 -15.84
N GLY A 65 1.22 3.79 -14.75
CA GLY A 65 1.10 5.24 -14.71
C GLY A 65 1.38 5.78 -13.31
N PRO A 66 1.30 7.10 -13.10
CA PRO A 66 1.62 7.73 -11.82
C PRO A 66 0.84 7.16 -10.64
N ALA A 67 -0.41 6.72 -10.84
CA ALA A 67 -1.25 6.13 -9.80
C ALA A 67 -0.63 4.89 -9.14
N TRP A 68 0.31 4.18 -9.79
CA TRP A 68 0.99 3.02 -9.18
C TRP A 68 1.82 3.40 -7.94
N TRP A 69 2.22 4.66 -7.78
CA TRP A 69 2.84 5.13 -6.53
C TRP A 69 1.87 5.06 -5.33
N ALA A 70 0.57 4.95 -5.55
CA ALA A 70 -0.40 4.75 -4.47
C ALA A 70 -0.26 3.39 -3.77
N PHE A 71 0.55 2.45 -4.28
CA PHE A 71 0.87 1.23 -3.55
C PHE A 71 1.89 1.44 -2.42
N THR A 72 2.83 2.38 -2.56
CA THR A 72 4.02 2.41 -1.70
C THR A 72 3.67 2.79 -0.26
N PHE A 73 3.17 4.00 -0.06
CA PHE A 73 2.84 4.50 1.28
C PHE A 73 1.85 3.60 2.05
N PRO A 74 0.77 3.08 1.45
CA PRO A 74 -0.13 2.19 2.19
C PRO A 74 0.45 0.82 2.53
N LEU A 75 1.31 0.25 1.68
CA LEU A 75 2.00 -1.00 1.99
C LEU A 75 3.08 -0.78 3.07
N ASP A 76 3.80 0.35 3.04
CA ASP A 76 4.73 0.75 4.11
C ASP A 76 3.98 0.95 5.44
N ALA A 77 2.81 1.59 5.42
CA ALA A 77 1.98 1.78 6.60
C ALA A 77 1.51 0.44 7.21
N LEU A 78 1.11 -0.52 6.36
CA LEU A 78 0.75 -1.86 6.81
C LEU A 78 1.95 -2.61 7.38
N ALA A 79 3.13 -2.51 6.76
CA ALA A 79 4.35 -3.12 7.26
C ALA A 79 4.78 -2.54 8.62
N TYR A 80 4.66 -1.23 8.79
CA TYR A 80 4.89 -0.56 10.07
C TYR A 80 3.91 -1.06 11.14
N ALA A 81 2.62 -1.11 10.82
CA ALA A 81 1.60 -1.66 11.74
C ALA A 81 1.88 -3.11 12.12
N ALA A 82 2.29 -3.95 11.16
CA ALA A 82 2.63 -5.35 11.41
C ALA A 82 3.85 -5.51 12.31
N ALA A 83 4.89 -4.70 12.13
CA ALA A 83 6.04 -4.68 13.02
C ALA A 83 5.64 -4.30 14.46
N ARG A 84 4.84 -3.24 14.61
CA ARG A 84 4.33 -2.77 15.91
C ARG A 84 3.44 -3.82 16.60
N PHE A 85 2.64 -4.55 15.82
CA PHE A 85 1.82 -5.65 16.36
C PHE A 85 2.68 -6.83 16.82
N ALA A 86 3.70 -7.19 16.04
CA ALA A 86 4.63 -8.26 16.41
C ALA A 86 5.45 -7.94 17.67
N GLU A 87 5.79 -6.67 17.91
CA GLU A 87 6.46 -6.21 19.13
C GLU A 87 5.59 -6.33 20.37
N THR A 88 4.29 -6.00 20.24
CA THR A 88 3.32 -6.05 21.35
C THR A 88 2.79 -7.47 21.62
N HIS A 89 2.91 -8.37 20.64
CA HIS A 89 2.48 -9.76 20.72
C HIS A 89 3.65 -10.74 20.47
N PRO A 90 4.72 -10.71 21.29
CA PRO A 90 5.98 -11.43 21.00
C PRO A 90 5.89 -12.96 21.10
N GLY A 91 4.83 -13.50 21.71
CA GLY A 91 4.66 -14.94 21.94
C GLY A 91 4.28 -15.75 20.70
N GLU A 92 3.84 -15.10 19.63
CA GLU A 92 3.30 -15.76 18.43
C GLU A 92 4.20 -15.52 17.21
N PRO A 93 4.89 -16.56 16.69
CA PRO A 93 5.79 -16.42 15.53
C PRO A 93 5.09 -15.87 14.27
N LEU A 94 3.78 -16.13 14.13
CA LEU A 94 2.96 -15.66 13.03
C LEU A 94 3.07 -14.15 12.81
N TRP A 95 3.06 -13.35 13.87
CA TRP A 95 3.09 -11.88 13.74
C TRP A 95 4.42 -11.39 13.19
N ARG A 96 5.53 -12.03 13.58
CA ARG A 96 6.86 -11.73 13.03
C ARG A 96 6.95 -12.11 11.55
N THR A 97 6.37 -13.25 11.17
CA THR A 97 6.29 -13.66 9.76
C THR A 97 5.46 -12.67 8.94
N LEU A 98 4.32 -12.22 9.45
CA LEU A 98 3.48 -11.22 8.78
C LEU A 98 4.18 -9.86 8.66
N ALA A 99 4.90 -9.42 9.69
CA ALA A 99 5.73 -8.22 9.63
C ALA A 99 6.81 -8.30 8.53
N GLY A 100 7.54 -9.42 8.46
CA GLY A 100 8.52 -9.65 7.40
C GLY A 100 7.88 -9.72 6.00
N ALA A 101 6.74 -10.39 5.87
CA ALA A 101 6.04 -10.56 4.60
C ALA A 101 5.50 -9.22 4.05
N THR A 102 4.88 -8.41 4.90
CA THR A 102 4.37 -7.08 4.53
C THR A 102 5.52 -6.12 4.19
N LEU A 103 6.63 -6.15 4.93
CA LEU A 103 7.83 -5.37 4.61
C LEU A 103 8.44 -5.76 3.25
N LEU A 104 8.54 -7.06 2.97
CA LEU A 104 8.99 -7.55 1.67
C LEU A 104 8.05 -7.07 0.55
N ALA A 105 6.73 -7.16 0.75
CA ALA A 105 5.76 -6.70 -0.23
C ALA A 105 5.87 -5.19 -0.51
N ALA A 106 6.02 -4.37 0.53
CA ALA A 106 6.21 -2.94 0.41
C ALA A 106 7.51 -2.59 -0.35
N THR A 107 8.61 -3.27 -0.01
CA THR A 107 9.91 -3.12 -0.68
C THR A 107 9.81 -3.46 -2.16
N LEU A 108 9.19 -4.60 -2.50
CA LEU A 108 8.98 -5.02 -3.88
C LEU A 108 8.10 -4.02 -4.64
N ALA A 109 7.05 -3.48 -4.02
CA ALA A 109 6.21 -2.47 -4.64
C ALA A 109 7.02 -1.21 -5.01
N VAL A 110 7.84 -0.69 -4.08
CA VAL A 110 8.74 0.43 -4.34
C VAL A 110 9.70 0.10 -5.49
N CYS A 111 10.39 -1.04 -5.45
CA CYS A 111 11.32 -1.44 -6.49
C CYS A 111 10.65 -1.53 -7.87
N VAL A 112 9.49 -2.18 -7.98
CA VAL A 112 8.75 -2.32 -9.24
C VAL A 112 8.33 -0.96 -9.79
N VAL A 113 7.74 -0.10 -8.95
CA VAL A 113 7.26 1.22 -9.40
C VAL A 113 8.44 2.11 -9.79
N LEU A 114 9.54 2.08 -9.04
CA LEU A 114 10.75 2.83 -9.33
C LEU A 114 11.37 2.40 -10.67
N VAL A 115 11.63 1.10 -10.85
CA VAL A 115 12.23 0.56 -12.08
C VAL A 115 11.38 0.91 -13.30
N ARG A 116 10.06 0.73 -13.24
CA ARG A 116 9.16 1.05 -14.36
C ARG A 116 9.08 2.56 -14.62
N SER A 117 9.17 3.39 -13.59
CA SER A 117 9.21 4.85 -13.72
C SER A 117 10.49 5.30 -14.43
N LEU A 118 11.64 4.78 -14.01
CA LEU A 118 12.94 5.07 -14.62
C LEU A 118 13.00 4.60 -16.08
N ALA A 119 12.53 3.39 -16.37
CA ALA A 119 12.47 2.86 -17.74
C ALA A 119 11.64 3.77 -18.67
N ARG A 120 10.50 4.30 -18.19
CA ARG A 120 9.69 5.25 -18.96
C ARG A 120 10.36 6.61 -19.15
N LEU A 121 11.11 7.07 -18.16
CA LEU A 121 11.87 8.31 -18.28
C LEU A 121 12.99 8.16 -19.31
N ALA A 122 13.71 7.04 -19.30
CA ALA A 122 14.79 6.75 -20.24
C ALA A 122 14.30 6.56 -21.69
N ALA A 123 13.09 6.03 -21.88
CA ALA A 123 12.50 5.84 -23.20
C ALA A 123 11.92 7.12 -23.84
N ARG A 124 11.91 8.27 -23.13
CA ARG A 124 11.40 9.53 -23.70
C ARG A 124 12.39 10.13 -24.70
N PRO A 125 11.99 10.38 -25.96
CA PRO A 125 12.86 11.03 -26.93
C PRO A 125 13.21 12.47 -26.50
N ARG A 126 14.50 12.83 -26.60
CA ARG A 126 15.07 14.13 -26.19
C ARG A 126 14.49 15.35 -26.92
N SER A 127 13.77 15.17 -28.02
CA SER A 127 13.20 16.25 -28.84
C SER A 127 11.96 16.92 -28.22
N ALA A 128 11.35 16.34 -27.19
CA ALA A 128 10.20 16.94 -26.50
C ALA A 128 10.60 17.97 -25.41
N ALA A 129 11.89 18.26 -25.26
CA ALA A 129 12.44 19.12 -24.21
C ALA A 129 12.79 20.55 -24.67
N SER A 130 12.51 20.93 -25.92
CA SER A 130 12.70 22.31 -26.37
C SER A 130 11.57 23.20 -25.81
N PRO A 131 11.86 24.26 -25.04
CA PRO A 131 10.83 25.21 -24.63
C PRO A 131 10.27 25.94 -25.87
N PRO A 132 9.01 26.39 -25.84
CA PRO A 132 8.52 27.31 -26.85
C PRO A 132 9.36 28.59 -26.79
N GLY A 133 10.00 28.94 -27.91
CA GLY A 133 10.72 30.19 -28.09
C GLY A 133 9.81 31.39 -28.23
#